data_AF-A0A4R2S5G6-F1
#
_entry.id   AF-A0A4R2S5G6-F1
#
_cell.length_a   1.000
_cell.length_b   1.000
_cell.length_c   1.000
_cell.angle_alpha   90.00
_cell.angle_beta   90.00
_cell.angle_gamma   90.00
#
_symmetry.space_group_name_H-M   'P 1'
#
loop_
_entity.id
_entity.type
_entity.pdbx_description
1 polymer ?
#
loop_
_entity_poly.entity_id
_entity_poly.type
_entity_poly.pdbx_seq_one_letter_code
_entity_poly.pdbx_strand_id
1 'polypeptide(L)' 'MSKLVLVEAMALGMIACRDNTRELIAEADILTEHGRHARAYALLHTACRELSKFAVLEICAKGLIEGPASK' A
#
# COMPACT_ATOMS: atom_id res chain seq x y z
N MET A 1 -7.38 -15.07 -18.57
CA MET A 1 -6.45 -13.99 -18.19
C MET A 1 -5.11 -14.63 -17.88
N SER A 2 -4.00 -14.19 -18.49
CA SER A 2 -2.69 -14.81 -18.26
C SER A 2 -2.10 -14.40 -16.90
N LYS A 3 -1.23 -15.24 -16.32
CA LYS A 3 -0.54 -14.92 -15.05
C LYS A 3 0.24 -13.60 -15.13
N LEU A 4 0.83 -13.31 -16.30
CA LEU A 4 1.60 -12.10 -16.53
C LEU A 4 0.75 -10.83 -16.38
N VAL A 5 -0.44 -10.81 -16.98
CA VAL A 5 -1.38 -9.67 -16.89
C VAL A 5 -1.81 -9.43 -15.44
N LEU A 6 -2.01 -10.50 -14.66
CA LEU A 6 -2.39 -10.37 -13.26
C LEU A 6 -1.26 -9.81 -12.39
N VAL A 7 -0.01 -10.24 -12.62
CA VAL A 7 1.17 -9.71 -11.90
C VAL A 7 1.38 -8.23 -12.22
N GLU A 8 1.22 -7.83 -13.48
CA GLU A 8 1.30 -6.42 -13.88
C GLU A 8 0.24 -5.56 -13.18
N ALA A 9 -1.01 -6.03 -13.14
CA ALA A 9 -2.09 -5.36 -12.42
C ALA A 9 -1.80 -5.23 -10.91
N MET A 10 -1.22 -6.27 -10.29
CA MET A 10 -0.79 -6.22 -8.89
C MET A 10 0.34 -5.20 -8.66
N ALA A 11 1.33 -5.13 -9.57
CA ALA A 11 2.42 -4.16 -9.49
C ALA A 11 1.90 -2.72 -9.59
N LEU A 12 0.95 -2.45 -10.49
CA LEU A 12 0.28 -1.15 -10.58
C LEU A 12 -0.49 -0.82 -9.30
N GLY A 13 -1.20 -1.80 -8.72
CA GLY A 13 -1.86 -1.65 -7.42
C GLY A 13 -0.89 -1.32 -6.28
N MET A 14 0.29 -1.94 -6.27
CA MET A 14 1.35 -1.65 -5.29
C MET A 14 1.90 -0.23 -5.45
N ILE A 15 2.11 0.24 -6.69
CA ILE A 15 2.52 1.63 -6.96
C ILE A 15 1.47 2.60 -6.41
N ALA A 16 0.18 2.36 -6.69
CA ALA A 16 -0.90 3.20 -6.18
C ALA A 16 -0.96 3.23 -4.65
N CYS A 17 -0.83 2.08 -3.97
CA CYS A 17 -0.79 2.03 -2.51
C CYS A 17 0.37 2.85 -1.93
N ARG A 18 1.56 2.75 -2.55
CA ARG A 18 2.75 3.50 -2.15
C ARG A 18 2.54 5.01 -2.32
N ASP A 19 1.99 5.43 -3.46
CA ASP A 19 1.81 6.84 -3.76
C ASP A 19 0.74 7.46 -2.86
N ASN A 20 -0.39 6.77 -2.63
CA ASN A 20 -1.39 7.16 -1.63
C ASN A 20 -0.79 7.28 -0.22
N THR A 21 0.05 6.32 0.18
CA THR A 21 0.72 6.35 1.50
C THR A 21 1.58 7.61 1.65
N ARG A 22 2.33 7.97 0.60
CA ARG A 22 3.18 9.17 0.59
C ARG A 22 2.37 10.45 0.73
N GLU A 23 1.26 10.57 -0.01
CA GLU A 23 0.37 11.73 0.07
C GLU A 23 -0.24 11.87 1.47
N LEU A 24 -0.75 10.77 2.03
CA LEU A 24 -1.34 10.76 3.38
C LEU A 24 -0.34 11.16 4.47
N ILE A 25 0.91 10.72 4.36
CA ILE A 25 1.97 11.11 5.31
C ILE A 25 2.29 12.61 5.15
N ALA A 26 2.45 13.10 3.92
CA ALA A 26 2.74 14.51 3.68
C ALA A 26 1.62 15.42 4.22
N GLU A 27 0.35 15.06 4.02
CA GLU A 27 -0.77 15.79 4.60
C GLU A 27 -0.81 15.71 6.14
N ALA A 28 -0.47 14.55 6.72
CA ALA A 28 -0.40 14.38 8.16
C ALA A 28 0.69 15.27 8.80
N ASP A 29 1.83 15.42 8.13
CA ASP A 29 2.92 16.30 8.56
C ASP A 29 2.46 17.76 8.60
N ILE A 30 1.81 18.23 7.52
CA ILE A 30 1.22 19.59 7.47
C ILE A 30 0.21 19.79 8.60
N LEU A 31 -0.67 18.82 8.84
CA LEU A 31 -1.64 18.91 9.94
C LEU A 31 -0.97 18.93 11.31
N THR A 32 0.16 18.24 11.48
CA THR A 32 0.93 18.23 12.72
C THR A 32 1.55 19.59 13.00
N GLU A 33 2.12 20.23 11.97
CA GLU A 33 2.67 21.60 12.07
C GLU A 33 1.61 22.63 12.50
N HIS A 34 0.35 22.42 12.11
CA HIS A 34 -0.79 23.25 12.50
C HIS A 34 -1.49 22.81 13.80
N GLY A 35 -0.90 21.92 14.58
CA GLY A 35 -1.44 21.44 15.86
C GLY A 35 -2.71 20.60 15.75
N ARG A 36 -3.04 20.09 14.55
CA ARG A 36 -4.24 19.28 14.27
C ARG A 36 -3.96 17.79 14.45
N HIS A 37 -3.39 17.41 15.60
CA HIS A 37 -2.84 16.07 15.84
C HIS A 37 -3.84 14.91 15.67
N ALA A 38 -5.11 15.08 16.09
CA ALA A 38 -6.12 14.04 15.92
C ALA A 38 -6.39 13.71 14.44
N ARG A 39 -6.38 14.73 13.57
CA ARG A 39 -6.56 14.53 12.12
C ARG A 39 -5.30 13.95 11.49
N ALA A 40 -4.12 14.43 11.88
CA ALA A 40 -2.85 13.85 11.45
C ALA A 40 -2.77 12.35 11.78
N TYR A 41 -3.13 11.96 13.00
CA TYR A 41 -3.20 10.55 13.41
C TYR A 41 -4.15 9.72 12.53
N ALA A 42 -5.33 10.25 12.21
CA ALA A 42 -6.28 9.57 11.33
C ALA A 42 -5.72 9.34 9.93
N LEU A 43 -4.95 10.30 9.39
CA LEU A 43 -4.27 10.15 8.10
C LEU A 43 -3.15 9.12 8.18
N LEU A 44 -2.31 9.15 9.22
CA LEU A 44 -1.25 8.14 9.42
C LEU A 44 -1.82 6.73 9.59
N HIS A 45 -2.90 6.57 10.33
CA HIS A 45 -3.61 5.29 10.44
C HIS A 45 -4.11 4.81 9.05
N THR A 46 -4.60 5.73 8.23
CA THR A 46 -5.03 5.41 6.85
C THR A 46 -3.84 5.04 5.97
N ALA A 47 -2.69 5.71 6.11
CA ALA A 47 -1.45 5.37 5.41
C ALA A 47 -0.98 3.95 5.76
N CYS A 48 -1.06 3.54 7.02
CA CYS A 48 -0.79 2.16 7.44
C CYS A 48 -1.72 1.13 6.78
N ARG A 49 -2.99 1.50 6.53
CA ARG A 49 -3.93 0.62 5.81
C ARG A 49 -3.55 0.48 4.34
N GLU A 50 -3.09 1.54 3.68
CA GLU A 50 -2.58 1.45 2.31
C GLU A 50 -1.33 0.56 2.23
N LEU A 51 -0.40 0.69 3.18
CA LEU A 51 0.76 -0.21 3.28
C LEU A 51 0.36 -1.67 3.53
N SER A 52 -0.72 -1.90 4.28
CA SER A 52 -1.23 -3.26 4.49
C SER A 52 -1.75 -3.87 3.19
N LYS A 53 -2.43 -3.09 2.34
CA LYS A 53 -2.86 -3.54 1.00
C LYS A 53 -1.66 -3.84 0.11
N PHE A 54 -0.63 -2.98 0.15
CA PHE A 54 0.63 -3.22 -0.57
C PHE A 54 1.21 -4.59 -0.21
N ALA A 55 1.33 -4.89 1.09
CA ALA A 55 1.91 -6.16 1.55
C ALA A 55 1.10 -7.38 1.08
N VAL A 56 -0.24 -7.28 1.08
CA VAL A 56 -1.11 -8.33 0.55
C VAL A 56 -0.86 -8.56 -0.93
N LEU A 57 -0.78 -7.48 -1.73
CA LEU A 57 -0.49 -7.58 -3.16
C LEU A 57 0.89 -8.21 -3.42
N GLU A 58 1.89 -7.85 -2.62
CA GLU A 58 3.24 -8.42 -2.72
C GLU A 58 3.23 -9.93 -2.45
N ILE A 59 2.57 -10.38 -1.39
CA ILE A 59 2.45 -11.80 -1.03
C ILE A 59 1.74 -12.57 -2.15
N CYS A 60 0.64 -12.02 -2.67
CA CYS A 60 -0.11 -12.63 -3.78
C CYS A 60 0.74 -12.72 -5.05
N ALA A 61 1.47 -11.67 -5.40
CA ALA A 61 2.34 -11.65 -6.58
C ALA A 61 3.46 -12.70 -6.45
N LYS A 62 4.12 -12.79 -5.29
CA LYS A 62 5.14 -13.83 -5.03
C LYS A 62 4.56 -15.23 -5.19
N GLY A 63 3.40 -15.52 -4.60
CA GLY A 63 2.74 -16.82 -4.73
C GLY A 63 2.34 -17.19 -6.16
N LEU A 64 2.05 -16.20 -7.02
CA LEU A 64 1.76 -16.43 -8.44
C LEU A 64 3.00 -16.73 -9.28
N ILE A 65 4.12 -16.09 -8.95
CA ILE A 65 5.41 -16.22 -9.64
C ILE A 65 6.10 -17.52 -9.24
N GLU A 66 6.22 -17.76 -7.94
CA GLU A 66 6.98 -18.88 -7.36
C GLU A 66 6.15 -20.18 -7.34
N GLY A 67 4.82 -20.09 -7.46
CA GLY A 67 3.91 -21.21 -7.26
C GLY A 67 3.64 -21.47 -5.77
N PRO A 68 2.70 -22.37 -5.42
CA PRO A 68 2.52 -22.77 -4.03
C PRO A 68 3.83 -23.38 -3.55
N ALA A 69 4.38 -22.86 -2.45
CA ALA A 69 5.50 -23.49 -1.78
C ALA A 69 5.10 -24.94 -1.47
N SER A 70 5.70 -25.88 -2.19
CA SER A 70 5.64 -27.30 -1.88
C SER A 70 6.22 -27.47 -0.47
N LYS A 71 5.33 -27.54 0.51
CA LYS A 71 5.63 -28.08 1.84
C LYS A 71 5.35 -29.56 1.84
#